data_AF-Q7JRF9-F1
#
_entry.id   AF-Q7JRF9-F1
#
_cell.length_a   1.000
_cell.length_b   1.000
_cell.length_c   1.000
_cell.angle_alpha   90.00
_cell.angle_beta   90.00
_cell.angle_gamma   90.00
#
_symmetry.space_group_name_H-M   'P 1'
#
loop_
_entity.id
_entity.type
_entity.pdbx_description
1 polymer ?
#
loop_
_entity_poly.entity_id
_entity_poly.type
_entity_poly.pdbx_seq_one_letter_code
_entity_poly.pdbx_strand_id
1 'polypeptide(L)'
;MTSASLLSRSLLTEAPRSKNRSVFTLIAGLVVGYCLAQIFSSIAPHESLYPYLSRRFSDSQVATGGQLAPEQSGLKHDHRNDNVSVAEQLKKEVRILCWVMTNPTNHKKKARHVKRTWGKRCNILLFMSSGADEELPTVKLDVGEGRENLWAKVKEAFKYVYHHHYNDADFFYKADDDTYAVIENMRYMLYPYNPETPVHFGFKFKPFVKQGYMSGGAGYILSREALRRFVVEGIPNPKMCLPGTVVNEDIEIGRCMENLNVTAGDSRDEIGRGRMFPFIPEHHLIPAKADKNFWYWNYLYYKTDDGLDCCSDLAISFHYVAPNSFYVLDYLIYHLKPYGLLRSLEPLPAKLKVGQFLPPPVEARGRLASNEDSADDYDRIYTTTTEKPKEPDAREMDSKEVEKEDAKYREKLSKEDEEREDSRKTDNDSEYTEEETEKRSKSKETSKEN
;
A
#
# COMPACT_ATOMS: atom_id res chain seq x y z
N MET A 1 12.33 -0.44 -71.18
CA MET A 1 12.49 0.80 -71.98
C MET A 1 12.46 1.93 -70.96
N THR A 2 13.48 2.76 -70.73
CA THR A 2 14.74 3.07 -71.45
C THR A 2 15.94 2.99 -70.47
N SER A 3 16.89 2.09 -70.73
CA SER A 3 18.28 2.37 -71.13
C SER A 3 19.22 2.96 -70.05
N ALA A 4 20.18 2.15 -69.60
CA ALA A 4 21.29 2.54 -68.74
C ALA A 4 22.50 3.02 -69.58
N SER A 5 23.38 3.84 -68.97
CA SER A 5 24.81 3.86 -69.34
C SER A 5 25.67 4.33 -68.16
N LEU A 6 26.69 3.55 -67.84
CA LEU A 6 27.72 3.85 -66.83
C LEU A 6 28.83 4.71 -67.46
N LEU A 7 29.39 5.66 -66.70
CA LEU A 7 30.74 6.17 -66.95
C LEU A 7 31.53 6.19 -65.64
N SER A 8 32.75 5.66 -65.71
CA SER A 8 33.65 5.42 -64.57
C SER A 8 34.77 6.48 -64.47
N ARG A 9 35.60 6.34 -63.42
CA ARG A 9 36.77 7.13 -62.96
C ARG A 9 36.38 8.04 -61.78
N SER A 10 37.20 8.17 -60.72
CA SER A 10 38.59 7.77 -60.53
C SER A 10 38.84 7.03 -59.20
N LEU A 11 39.82 6.12 -59.20
CA LEU A 11 40.43 5.61 -57.98
C LEU A 11 41.41 6.67 -57.45
N LEU A 12 41.18 7.18 -56.24
CA LEU A 12 42.19 7.85 -55.42
C LEU A 12 42.42 7.02 -54.16
N THR A 13 43.64 6.55 -54.00
CA THR A 13 44.09 5.77 -52.85
C THR A 13 44.33 6.69 -51.66
N GLU A 14 43.37 6.81 -50.75
CA GLU A 14 43.63 7.35 -49.42
C GLU A 14 44.17 6.26 -48.47
N ALA A 15 45.19 6.63 -47.70
CA ALA A 15 45.92 5.74 -46.80
C ALA A 15 45.03 5.20 -45.67
N PRO A 16 45.35 4.03 -45.08
CA PRO A 16 44.59 3.48 -43.95
C PRO A 16 44.63 4.43 -42.75
N ARG A 17 43.52 5.16 -42.52
CA ARG A 17 43.30 5.94 -41.29
C ARG A 17 43.48 5.01 -40.10
N SER A 18 44.52 5.26 -39.30
CA SER A 18 44.85 4.37 -38.17
C SER A 18 43.69 4.36 -37.16
N LYS A 19 43.29 3.15 -36.73
CA LYS A 19 42.22 2.97 -35.71
C LYS A 19 42.46 3.84 -34.47
N ASN A 20 43.73 4.00 -34.09
CA ASN A 20 44.16 4.82 -32.94
C ASN A 20 43.70 6.28 -33.03
N ARG A 21 43.70 6.89 -34.23
CA ARG A 21 43.28 8.30 -34.38
C ARG A 21 41.78 8.48 -34.16
N SER A 22 40.96 7.49 -34.56
CA SER A 22 39.51 7.48 -34.33
C SER A 22 39.16 7.25 -32.86
N VAL A 23 39.91 6.39 -32.16
CA VAL A 23 39.73 6.16 -30.71
C VAL A 23 40.12 7.40 -29.91
N PHE A 24 41.21 8.07 -30.27
CA PHE A 24 41.64 9.30 -29.58
C PHE A 24 40.60 10.43 -29.71
N THR A 25 40.01 10.62 -30.89
CA THR A 25 38.92 11.61 -31.08
C THR A 25 37.67 11.26 -30.29
N LEU A 26 37.33 9.97 -30.13
CA LEU A 26 36.20 9.53 -29.31
C LEU A 26 36.43 9.86 -27.82
N ILE A 27 37.62 9.54 -27.30
CA ILE A 27 37.99 9.82 -25.91
C ILE A 27 37.99 11.33 -25.63
N ALA A 28 38.56 12.14 -26.54
CA ALA A 28 38.53 13.59 -26.42
C ALA A 28 37.10 14.14 -26.41
N GLY A 29 36.21 13.63 -27.28
CA GLY A 29 34.80 14.01 -27.31
C GLY A 29 34.07 13.67 -26.01
N LEU A 30 34.29 12.48 -25.45
CA LEU A 30 33.71 12.06 -24.17
C LEU A 30 34.17 12.93 -22.99
N VAL A 31 35.47 13.27 -22.93
CA VAL A 31 36.00 14.14 -21.87
C VAL A 31 35.43 15.57 -21.98
N VAL A 32 35.38 16.14 -23.18
CA VAL A 32 34.79 17.47 -23.40
C VAL A 32 33.30 17.47 -23.08
N GLY A 33 32.55 16.45 -23.49
CA GLY A 33 31.13 16.29 -23.16
C GLY A 33 30.89 16.21 -21.65
N TYR A 34 31.67 15.40 -20.94
CA TYR A 34 31.60 15.31 -19.48
C TYR A 34 31.90 16.65 -18.79
N CYS A 35 32.95 17.36 -19.23
CA CYS A 35 33.27 18.68 -18.69
C CYS A 35 32.18 19.73 -18.95
N LEU A 36 31.58 19.73 -20.14
CA LEU A 36 30.46 20.63 -20.46
C LEU A 36 29.21 20.30 -19.63
N ALA A 37 28.87 19.02 -19.47
CA ALA A 37 27.76 18.60 -18.62
C ALA A 37 27.91 19.11 -17.18
N GLN A 38 29.09 18.93 -16.57
CA GLN A 38 29.40 19.45 -15.23
C GLN A 38 29.26 20.98 -15.14
N ILE A 39 29.65 21.72 -16.19
CA ILE A 39 29.48 23.18 -16.24
C ILE A 39 27.99 23.55 -16.31
N PHE A 40 27.19 22.90 -17.16
CA PHE A 40 25.76 23.19 -17.25
C PHE A 40 25.00 22.83 -15.95
N SER A 41 25.32 21.71 -15.31
CA SER A 41 24.80 21.34 -13.99
C SER A 41 25.14 22.38 -12.90
N SER A 42 26.22 23.15 -13.06
CA SER A 42 26.63 24.20 -12.12
C SER A 42 25.96 25.57 -12.36
N ILE A 43 25.34 25.79 -13.53
CA ILE A 43 24.80 27.09 -13.95
C ILE A 43 23.26 27.17 -13.85
N ALA A 44 22.55 26.03 -13.86
CA ALA A 44 21.08 26.00 -13.78
C ALA A 44 20.55 26.46 -12.40
N PRO A 45 19.83 27.60 -12.30
CA PRO A 45 19.27 28.08 -11.05
C PRO A 45 17.90 27.43 -10.80
N HIS A 46 17.84 26.48 -9.87
CA HIS A 46 16.61 25.74 -9.57
C HIS A 46 15.64 26.54 -8.67
N GLU A 47 15.03 27.59 -9.24
CA GLU A 47 13.84 28.27 -8.70
C GLU A 47 12.62 27.33 -8.76
N SER A 48 12.53 26.43 -7.78
CA SER A 48 11.27 25.76 -7.45
C SER A 48 11.13 25.66 -5.93
N LEU A 49 10.00 26.14 -5.41
CA LEU A 49 9.80 26.36 -3.98
C LEU A 49 9.48 25.06 -3.21
N TYR A 50 9.19 23.97 -3.92
CA TYR A 50 8.70 22.70 -3.37
C TYR A 50 9.79 21.87 -2.66
N PRO A 51 10.99 21.66 -3.24
CA PRO A 51 12.10 20.98 -2.56
C PRO A 51 12.58 21.72 -1.31
N TYR A 52 12.50 23.06 -1.30
CA TYR A 52 12.87 23.85 -0.12
C TYR A 52 11.86 23.69 1.03
N LEU A 53 10.57 23.54 0.71
CA LEU A 53 9.52 23.23 1.68
C LEU A 53 9.65 21.80 2.21
N SER A 54 9.78 20.79 1.34
CA SER A 54 9.92 19.39 1.77
C SER A 54 11.17 19.18 2.63
N ARG A 55 12.28 19.82 2.27
CA ARG A 55 13.52 19.80 3.04
C ARG A 55 13.39 20.49 4.38
N ARG A 56 12.68 21.62 4.50
CA ARG A 56 12.34 22.21 5.81
C ARG A 56 11.46 21.28 6.66
N PHE A 57 10.47 20.62 6.07
CA PHE A 57 9.61 19.68 6.81
C PHE A 57 10.37 18.42 7.27
N SER A 58 11.40 17.98 6.54
CA SER A 58 12.24 16.83 6.91
C SER A 58 13.37 17.20 7.88
N ASP A 59 14.12 18.27 7.63
CA ASP A 59 15.24 18.71 8.49
C ASP A 59 14.73 19.25 9.84
N SER A 60 13.51 19.81 9.91
CA SER A 60 12.88 20.23 11.17
C SER A 60 12.49 19.08 12.11
N GLN A 61 12.55 17.81 11.66
CA GLN A 61 12.31 16.65 12.53
C GLN A 61 13.60 16.05 13.13
N VAL A 62 14.78 16.46 12.66
CA VAL A 62 16.08 15.92 13.12
C VAL A 62 16.82 16.89 14.05
N ALA A 63 16.42 18.18 14.06
CA ALA A 63 17.13 19.25 14.75
C ALA A 63 16.35 19.96 15.90
N THR A 64 15.48 19.26 16.62
CA THR A 64 14.92 19.77 17.91
C THR A 64 15.01 18.72 19.02
N GLY A 65 16.05 18.82 19.84
CA GLY A 65 16.09 18.10 21.12
C GLY A 65 15.12 18.72 22.13
N GLY A 66 14.35 17.88 22.81
CA GLY A 66 13.91 18.16 24.18
C GLY A 66 12.93 19.33 24.39
N GLN A 67 11.84 19.43 23.63
CA GLN A 67 10.63 20.11 24.10
C GLN A 67 9.39 19.28 23.78
N LEU A 68 8.65 18.90 24.84
CA LEU A 68 7.35 18.24 24.73
C LEU A 68 6.40 19.16 23.96
N ALA A 69 6.03 18.77 22.74
CA ALA A 69 4.86 19.36 22.09
C ALA A 69 3.68 19.21 23.05
N PRO A 70 2.93 20.29 23.36
CA PRO A 70 1.85 20.23 24.33
C PRO A 70 0.85 19.17 23.91
N GLU A 71 0.26 18.48 24.89
CA GLU A 71 -0.72 17.42 24.71
C GLU A 71 -2.00 17.98 24.06
N GLN A 72 -1.96 18.18 22.74
CA GLN A 72 -3.12 18.60 21.99
C GLN A 72 -4.16 17.48 22.05
N SER A 73 -5.17 17.70 22.88
CA SER A 73 -6.37 16.88 22.96
C SER A 73 -6.84 16.53 21.54
N GLY A 74 -6.69 15.26 21.16
CA GLY A 74 -6.63 14.87 19.76
C GLY A 74 -7.89 15.29 18.99
N LEU A 75 -7.70 16.10 17.94
CA LEU A 75 -8.67 16.59 16.95
C LEU A 75 -10.13 16.28 17.30
N LYS A 76 -10.71 17.03 18.25
CA LYS A 76 -12.14 16.98 18.56
C LYS A 76 -12.94 17.80 17.52
N HIS A 77 -12.87 17.40 16.26
CA HIS A 77 -13.88 17.78 15.27
C HIS A 77 -15.11 16.90 15.48
N ASP A 78 -15.96 17.33 16.40
CA ASP A 78 -17.23 16.67 16.71
C ASP A 78 -18.28 17.00 15.62
N HIS A 79 -18.58 16.02 14.77
CA HIS A 79 -19.66 16.13 13.80
C HIS A 79 -21.01 15.87 14.46
N ARG A 80 -21.42 16.80 15.32
CA ARG A 80 -22.62 16.70 16.16
C ARG A 80 -23.95 16.50 15.39
N ASN A 81 -23.94 16.72 14.08
CA ASN A 81 -25.08 16.52 13.17
C ASN A 81 -25.03 15.17 12.42
N ASP A 82 -24.00 14.35 12.60
CA ASP A 82 -23.89 13.05 11.94
C ASP A 82 -24.86 12.03 12.52
N ASN A 83 -25.56 11.32 11.64
CA ASN A 83 -26.37 10.19 12.04
C ASN A 83 -25.51 8.94 12.31
N VAL A 84 -24.95 8.85 13.51
CA VAL A 84 -24.14 7.71 13.98
C VAL A 84 -24.96 6.51 14.49
N SER A 85 -26.30 6.54 14.37
CA SER A 85 -27.19 5.55 14.99
C SER A 85 -26.88 4.10 14.59
N VAL A 86 -26.67 3.85 13.29
CA VAL A 86 -26.34 2.51 12.78
C VAL A 86 -24.93 2.08 13.19
N ALA A 87 -23.95 3.00 13.23
CA ALA A 87 -22.61 2.68 13.71
C ALA A 87 -22.62 2.29 15.21
N GLU A 88 -23.39 2.99 16.04
CA GLU A 88 -23.56 2.67 17.46
C GLU A 88 -24.43 1.42 17.70
N GLN A 89 -25.39 1.10 16.81
CA GLN A 89 -26.08 -0.18 16.81
C GLN A 89 -25.10 -1.33 16.50
N LEU A 90 -24.37 -1.24 15.39
CA LEU A 90 -23.37 -2.21 14.98
C LEU A 90 -22.30 -2.42 16.05
N LYS A 91 -21.87 -1.36 16.75
CA LYS A 91 -20.89 -1.43 17.85
C LYS A 91 -21.38 -2.17 19.09
N LYS A 92 -22.71 -2.28 19.28
CA LYS A 92 -23.35 -3.08 20.34
C LYS A 92 -23.59 -4.53 19.90
N GLU A 93 -24.01 -4.73 18.64
CA GLU A 93 -24.33 -6.05 18.08
C GLU A 93 -23.11 -6.84 17.57
N VAL A 94 -21.99 -6.16 17.29
CA VAL A 94 -20.75 -6.73 16.76
C VAL A 94 -19.58 -6.16 17.55
N ARG A 95 -19.26 -6.80 18.68
CA ARG A 95 -18.16 -6.37 19.56
C ARG A 95 -16.83 -6.86 19.02
N ILE A 96 -15.90 -5.96 18.76
CA ILE A 96 -14.59 -6.28 18.19
C ILE A 96 -13.49 -5.93 19.19
N LEU A 97 -12.72 -6.93 19.61
CA LEU A 97 -11.43 -6.71 20.27
C LEU A 97 -10.36 -6.60 19.20
N CYS A 98 -9.69 -5.46 19.17
CA CYS A 98 -8.51 -5.22 18.35
C CYS A 98 -7.27 -5.44 19.21
N TRP A 99 -6.36 -6.30 18.76
CA TRP A 99 -5.02 -6.38 19.33
C TRP A 99 -3.98 -6.08 18.25
N VAL A 100 -3.02 -5.23 18.62
CA VAL A 100 -2.03 -4.69 17.70
C VAL A 100 -0.66 -5.28 18.04
N MET A 101 -0.03 -5.96 17.09
CA MET A 101 1.35 -6.40 17.21
C MET A 101 2.27 -5.17 17.19
N THR A 102 3.15 -5.04 18.17
CA THR A 102 4.16 -3.97 18.20
C THR A 102 5.39 -4.37 19.01
N ASN A 103 6.29 -3.42 19.20
CA ASN A 103 7.53 -3.56 19.96
C ASN A 103 7.87 -2.26 20.71
N PRO A 104 8.73 -2.29 21.75
CA PRO A 104 9.09 -1.11 22.53
C PRO A 104 9.63 0.09 21.73
N THR A 105 10.31 -0.17 20.61
CA THR A 105 10.84 0.93 19.76
C THR A 105 9.78 1.59 18.90
N ASN A 106 8.65 0.90 18.67
CA ASN A 106 7.52 1.37 17.88
C ASN A 106 6.39 1.99 18.71
N HIS A 107 6.38 1.84 20.05
CA HIS A 107 5.34 2.42 20.92
C HIS A 107 5.06 3.89 20.61
N LYS A 108 6.13 4.71 20.63
CA LYS A 108 6.07 6.15 20.34
C LYS A 108 6.13 6.49 18.85
N LYS A 109 6.63 5.60 17.99
CA LYS A 109 6.76 5.86 16.54
C LYS A 109 5.50 5.52 15.74
N LYS A 110 4.78 4.48 16.15
CA LYS A 110 3.67 3.88 15.41
C LYS A 110 2.45 3.58 16.29
N ALA A 111 2.58 2.77 17.33
CA ALA A 111 1.43 2.26 18.11
C ALA A 111 0.58 3.37 18.76
N ARG A 112 1.19 4.47 19.23
CA ARG A 112 0.44 5.65 19.70
C ARG A 112 -0.48 6.25 18.63
N HIS A 113 -0.15 6.11 17.35
CA HIS A 113 -0.92 6.66 16.23
C HIS A 113 -2.15 5.79 15.93
N VAL A 114 -2.04 4.45 16.08
CA VAL A 114 -3.21 3.55 16.17
C VAL A 114 -4.15 3.99 17.29
N LYS A 115 -3.64 4.14 18.53
CA LYS A 115 -4.46 4.58 19.70
C LYS A 115 -5.08 5.97 19.49
N ARG A 116 -4.41 6.87 18.76
CA ARG A 116 -4.89 8.24 18.51
C ARG A 116 -5.86 8.36 17.33
N THR A 117 -5.96 7.37 16.45
CA THR A 117 -6.85 7.36 15.28
C THR A 117 -7.84 6.18 15.34
N TRP A 118 -7.70 5.17 14.47
CA TRP A 118 -8.68 4.11 14.29
C TRP A 118 -8.92 3.23 15.52
N GLY A 119 -7.90 3.00 16.36
CA GLY A 119 -8.00 2.13 17.53
C GLY A 119 -9.09 2.56 18.53
N LYS A 120 -9.45 3.85 18.55
CA LYS A 120 -10.56 4.41 19.36
C LYS A 120 -11.93 3.80 19.01
N ARG A 121 -12.07 3.21 17.82
CA ARG A 121 -13.35 2.70 17.29
C ARG A 121 -13.56 1.22 17.60
N CYS A 122 -12.55 0.53 18.15
CA CYS A 122 -12.67 -0.84 18.69
C CYS A 122 -13.49 -0.88 19.99
N ASN A 123 -14.04 -2.04 20.35
CA ASN A 123 -14.70 -2.20 21.66
C ASN A 123 -13.65 -2.38 22.78
N ILE A 124 -12.58 -3.10 22.48
CA ILE A 124 -11.36 -3.24 23.30
C ILE A 124 -10.15 -3.05 22.38
N LEU A 125 -9.12 -2.35 22.84
CA LEU A 125 -7.87 -2.12 22.14
C LEU A 125 -6.69 -2.53 23.05
N LEU A 126 -5.86 -3.46 22.58
CA LEU A 126 -4.65 -3.93 23.27
C LEU A 126 -3.42 -3.81 22.36
N PHE A 127 -2.25 -3.58 22.95
CA PHE A 127 -0.96 -3.57 22.24
C PHE A 127 -0.07 -4.69 22.77
N MET A 128 0.28 -5.65 21.91
CA MET A 128 1.06 -6.84 22.24
C MET A 128 2.54 -6.57 22.00
N SER A 129 3.36 -6.65 23.05
CA SER A 129 4.74 -6.15 23.04
C SER A 129 5.62 -6.86 24.08
N SER A 130 6.94 -6.96 23.88
CA SER A 130 7.87 -7.48 24.91
C SER A 130 8.11 -6.53 26.09
N GLY A 131 7.80 -5.24 25.92
CA GLY A 131 7.88 -4.21 26.95
C GLY A 131 6.53 -3.51 27.15
N ALA A 132 6.33 -2.96 28.35
CA ALA A 132 5.18 -2.12 28.68
C ALA A 132 5.46 -0.64 28.37
N ASP A 133 4.41 0.14 28.15
CA ASP A 133 4.43 1.59 27.98
C ASP A 133 3.17 2.19 28.64
N GLU A 134 3.36 3.25 29.43
CA GLU A 134 2.31 3.85 30.27
C GLU A 134 1.28 4.66 29.46
N GLU A 135 1.62 5.11 28.25
CA GLU A 135 0.71 5.82 27.34
C GLU A 135 -0.18 4.85 26.53
N LEU A 136 0.04 3.53 26.60
CA LEU A 136 -0.62 2.51 25.79
C LEU A 136 -1.23 1.39 26.66
N PRO A 137 -2.39 0.80 26.31
CA PRO A 137 -2.89 -0.42 26.94
C PRO A 137 -2.04 -1.62 26.48
N THR A 138 -0.80 -1.68 26.97
CA THR A 138 0.19 -2.71 26.62
C THR A 138 -0.02 -3.98 27.41
N VAL A 139 -0.04 -5.10 26.69
CA VAL A 139 0.11 -6.44 27.26
C VAL A 139 1.56 -6.84 27.05
N LYS A 140 2.31 -6.93 28.15
CA LYS A 140 3.70 -7.40 28.11
C LYS A 140 3.72 -8.92 27.93
N LEU A 141 4.15 -9.37 26.76
CA LEU A 141 4.38 -10.79 26.45
C LEU A 141 5.81 -11.19 26.83
N ASP A 142 5.99 -12.39 27.39
CA ASP A 142 7.31 -12.95 27.68
C ASP A 142 7.90 -13.64 26.44
N VAL A 143 8.03 -12.84 25.37
CA VAL A 143 8.52 -13.26 24.05
C VAL A 143 9.47 -12.19 23.54
N GLY A 144 10.59 -12.63 22.95
CA GLY A 144 11.58 -11.73 22.35
C GLY A 144 11.02 -10.87 21.21
N GLU A 145 11.76 -9.80 20.90
CA GLU A 145 11.55 -9.04 19.66
C GLU A 145 12.21 -9.74 18.47
N GLY A 146 11.86 -9.32 17.26
CA GLY A 146 12.37 -9.90 16.01
C GLY A 146 11.30 -10.63 15.21
N ARG A 147 11.46 -10.67 13.87
CA ARG A 147 10.52 -11.31 12.94
C ARG A 147 10.40 -12.82 13.22
N GLU A 148 11.50 -13.46 13.60
CA GLU A 148 11.55 -14.87 13.98
C GLU A 148 10.64 -15.22 15.17
N ASN A 149 10.30 -14.24 16.01
CA ASN A 149 9.46 -14.41 17.18
C ASN A 149 7.97 -14.08 16.95
N LEU A 150 7.56 -13.67 15.74
CA LEU A 150 6.18 -13.28 15.43
C LEU A 150 5.17 -14.38 15.75
N TRP A 151 5.44 -15.64 15.36
CA TRP A 151 4.55 -16.75 15.69
C TRP A 151 4.44 -17.04 17.20
N ALA A 152 5.51 -16.83 17.97
CA ALA A 152 5.44 -16.93 19.42
C ALA A 152 4.60 -15.79 20.01
N LYS A 153 4.76 -14.56 19.51
CA LYS A 153 3.93 -13.41 19.90
C LYS A 153 2.45 -13.64 19.60
N VAL A 154 2.10 -14.15 18.41
CA VAL A 154 0.70 -14.48 18.04
C VAL A 154 0.09 -15.47 19.03
N LYS A 155 0.82 -16.53 19.38
CA LYS A 155 0.33 -17.54 20.33
C LYS A 155 0.10 -16.96 21.72
N GLU A 156 1.05 -16.21 22.28
CA GLU A 156 0.89 -15.61 23.61
C GLU A 156 -0.15 -14.48 23.62
N ALA A 157 -0.25 -13.68 22.54
CA ALA A 157 -1.29 -12.67 22.36
C ALA A 157 -2.70 -13.29 22.38
N PHE A 158 -2.94 -14.34 21.57
CA PHE A 158 -4.25 -14.99 21.55
C PHE A 158 -4.56 -15.78 22.81
N LYS A 159 -3.57 -16.40 23.47
CA LYS A 159 -3.75 -16.96 24.83
C LYS A 159 -4.21 -15.87 25.80
N TYR A 160 -3.54 -14.71 25.82
CA TYR A 160 -3.92 -13.61 26.70
C TYR A 160 -5.37 -13.16 26.42
N VAL A 161 -5.69 -12.91 25.15
CA VAL A 161 -7.03 -12.51 24.70
C VAL A 161 -8.09 -13.54 25.07
N TYR A 162 -7.80 -14.83 24.93
CA TYR A 162 -8.72 -15.91 25.34
C TYR A 162 -8.91 -15.94 26.87
N HIS A 163 -7.83 -15.91 27.65
CA HIS A 163 -7.94 -16.03 29.11
C HIS A 163 -8.54 -14.80 29.79
N HIS A 164 -8.46 -13.60 29.19
CA HIS A 164 -8.94 -12.35 29.80
C HIS A 164 -10.18 -11.75 29.13
N HIS A 165 -10.42 -12.00 27.84
CA HIS A 165 -11.42 -11.27 27.03
C HIS A 165 -12.31 -12.15 26.12
N TYR A 166 -12.28 -13.47 26.25
CA TYR A 166 -13.04 -14.39 25.38
C TYR A 166 -14.56 -14.09 25.33
N ASN A 167 -15.14 -13.61 26.44
CA ASN A 167 -16.57 -13.28 26.53
C ASN A 167 -16.87 -11.80 26.21
N ASP A 168 -15.85 -10.94 26.16
CA ASP A 168 -16.01 -9.48 26.07
C ASP A 168 -16.23 -8.99 24.62
N ALA A 169 -15.72 -9.75 23.65
CA ALA A 169 -15.88 -9.49 22.23
C ALA A 169 -16.53 -10.68 21.50
N ASP A 170 -16.98 -10.45 20.28
CA ASP A 170 -17.57 -11.43 19.37
C ASP A 170 -16.58 -11.85 18.27
N PHE A 171 -15.72 -10.91 17.87
CA PHE A 171 -14.65 -11.11 16.89
C PHE A 171 -13.33 -10.49 17.39
N PHE A 172 -12.22 -11.08 16.98
CA PHE A 172 -10.87 -10.78 17.48
C PHE A 172 -9.94 -10.47 16.31
N TYR A 173 -9.53 -9.20 16.17
CA TYR A 173 -8.76 -8.68 15.04
C TYR A 173 -7.28 -8.51 15.42
N LYS A 174 -6.38 -9.19 14.69
CA LYS A 174 -4.93 -8.90 14.64
C LYS A 174 -4.70 -7.79 13.64
N ALA A 175 -3.95 -6.77 14.05
CA ALA A 175 -3.37 -5.76 13.16
C ALA A 175 -1.90 -5.54 13.53
N ASP A 176 -1.14 -4.94 12.63
CA ASP A 176 0.21 -4.46 12.92
C ASP A 176 0.19 -2.94 13.19
N ASP A 177 1.28 -2.42 13.71
CA ASP A 177 1.36 -1.02 14.14
C ASP A 177 1.41 0.02 13.01
N ASP A 178 1.50 -0.44 11.76
CA ASP A 178 1.33 0.30 10.51
C ASP A 178 0.12 -0.15 9.67
N THR A 179 -0.79 -0.96 10.20
CA THR A 179 -2.12 -1.18 9.59
C THR A 179 -3.07 -0.03 9.97
N TYR A 180 -3.74 0.59 8.99
CA TYR A 180 -4.91 1.46 9.25
C TYR A 180 -6.20 0.67 9.03
N ALA A 181 -7.21 0.81 9.90
CA ALA A 181 -8.46 0.05 9.79
C ALA A 181 -9.75 0.88 10.02
N VAL A 182 -10.80 0.61 9.24
CA VAL A 182 -12.14 1.21 9.37
C VAL A 182 -13.05 0.21 10.08
N ILE A 183 -13.14 0.33 11.40
CA ILE A 183 -13.79 -0.67 12.26
C ILE A 183 -15.31 -0.72 12.04
N GLU A 184 -15.94 0.39 11.64
CA GLU A 184 -17.34 0.46 11.24
C GLU A 184 -17.62 -0.42 10.01
N ASN A 185 -16.77 -0.34 8.98
CA ASN A 185 -16.87 -1.19 7.78
C ASN A 185 -16.60 -2.67 8.11
N MET A 186 -15.70 -2.93 9.06
CA MET A 186 -15.46 -4.27 9.59
C MET A 186 -16.71 -4.84 10.27
N ARG A 187 -17.40 -4.05 11.10
CA ARG A 187 -18.66 -4.46 11.74
C ARG A 187 -19.76 -4.73 10.73
N TYR A 188 -19.85 -3.94 9.67
CA TYR A 188 -20.80 -4.19 8.59
C TYR A 188 -20.56 -5.54 7.91
N MET A 189 -19.30 -5.82 7.51
CA MET A 189 -18.92 -7.10 6.89
C MET A 189 -19.16 -8.31 7.82
N LEU A 190 -18.85 -8.17 9.11
CA LEU A 190 -19.04 -9.22 10.12
C LEU A 190 -20.50 -9.36 10.58
N TYR A 191 -21.35 -8.35 10.36
CA TYR A 191 -22.73 -8.29 10.87
C TYR A 191 -23.57 -9.56 10.68
N PRO A 192 -23.63 -10.19 9.50
CA PRO A 192 -24.47 -11.36 9.29
C PRO A 192 -23.93 -12.61 10.00
N TYR A 193 -22.63 -12.71 10.27
CA TYR A 193 -22.01 -13.94 10.77
C TYR A 193 -22.28 -14.16 12.26
N ASN A 194 -22.63 -15.40 12.62
CA ASN A 194 -22.74 -15.79 14.02
C ASN A 194 -21.32 -16.05 14.61
N PRO A 195 -20.94 -15.45 15.76
CA PRO A 195 -19.62 -15.62 16.38
C PRO A 195 -19.21 -17.06 16.72
N GLU A 196 -20.18 -17.96 16.90
CA GLU A 196 -19.94 -19.39 17.16
C GLU A 196 -19.67 -20.19 15.87
N THR A 197 -19.72 -19.54 14.70
CA THR A 197 -19.28 -20.14 13.44
C THR A 197 -17.75 -20.19 13.42
N PRO A 198 -17.11 -21.35 13.15
CA PRO A 198 -15.66 -21.45 13.05
C PRO A 198 -15.17 -20.84 11.73
N VAL A 199 -14.93 -19.52 11.72
CA VAL A 199 -14.49 -18.76 10.54
C VAL A 199 -13.39 -17.77 10.90
N HIS A 200 -12.48 -17.54 9.96
CA HIS A 200 -11.59 -16.38 9.98
C HIS A 200 -11.65 -15.60 8.67
N PHE A 201 -11.42 -14.28 8.74
CA PHE A 201 -11.47 -13.32 7.64
C PHE A 201 -10.16 -12.53 7.54
N GLY A 202 -9.92 -11.90 6.38
CA GLY A 202 -8.66 -11.21 6.06
C GLY A 202 -8.47 -11.03 4.56
N PHE A 203 -7.31 -10.51 4.14
CA PHE A 203 -6.91 -10.58 2.73
C PHE A 203 -6.36 -11.97 2.40
N LYS A 204 -7.06 -12.69 1.52
CA LYS A 204 -6.82 -14.12 1.32
C LYS A 204 -5.75 -14.40 0.26
N PHE A 205 -4.64 -14.97 0.70
CA PHE A 205 -3.60 -15.53 -0.14
C PHE A 205 -3.81 -17.04 -0.40
N LYS A 206 -3.27 -17.51 -1.53
CA LYS A 206 -3.42 -18.86 -2.08
C LYS A 206 -2.31 -19.87 -1.76
N PRO A 207 -1.01 -19.53 -1.74
CA PRO A 207 0.02 -20.55 -1.58
C PRO A 207 0.05 -21.12 -0.15
N PHE A 208 0.82 -22.20 0.04
CA PHE A 208 1.18 -22.81 1.34
C PHE A 208 0.06 -23.47 2.18
N VAL A 209 -1.20 -23.05 2.06
CA VAL A 209 -2.37 -23.61 2.78
C VAL A 209 -3.49 -23.88 1.78
N LYS A 210 -4.11 -25.07 1.81
CA LYS A 210 -5.00 -25.50 0.71
C LYS A 210 -6.29 -24.66 0.64
N GLN A 211 -6.87 -24.29 1.78
CA GLN A 211 -8.00 -23.35 1.84
C GLN A 211 -7.59 -21.88 1.67
N GLY A 212 -6.29 -21.59 1.54
CA GLY A 212 -5.70 -20.25 1.63
C GLY A 212 -5.38 -19.81 3.07
N TYR A 213 -4.67 -18.71 3.20
CA TYR A 213 -4.34 -18.05 4.48
C TYR A 213 -4.59 -16.54 4.37
N MET A 214 -4.59 -15.83 5.50
CA MET A 214 -4.83 -14.38 5.53
C MET A 214 -3.50 -13.64 5.73
N SER A 215 -3.26 -12.56 4.99
CA SER A 215 -2.10 -11.67 5.19
C SER A 215 -2.01 -11.20 6.64
N GLY A 216 -0.80 -11.20 7.21
CA GLY A 216 -0.53 -10.63 8.54
C GLY A 216 -0.79 -9.13 8.59
N GLY A 217 -0.21 -8.38 7.66
CA GLY A 217 -0.19 -6.92 7.58
C GLY A 217 -1.52 -6.27 7.21
N ALA A 218 -2.30 -6.91 6.33
CA ALA A 218 -3.70 -6.52 6.11
C ALA A 218 -4.56 -6.72 7.38
N GLY A 219 -4.05 -7.49 8.35
CA GLY A 219 -4.75 -7.96 9.52
C GLY A 219 -5.67 -9.13 9.21
N TYR A 220 -6.04 -9.86 10.27
CA TYR A 220 -6.97 -10.98 10.17
C TYR A 220 -7.87 -11.08 11.41
N ILE A 221 -9.09 -11.58 11.19
CA ILE A 221 -10.18 -11.59 12.16
C ILE A 221 -10.52 -13.04 12.48
N LEU A 222 -10.46 -13.43 13.75
CA LEU A 222 -11.01 -14.71 14.23
C LEU A 222 -12.42 -14.49 14.80
N SER A 223 -13.35 -15.40 14.52
CA SER A 223 -14.59 -15.51 15.32
C SER A 223 -14.30 -16.01 16.74
N ARG A 224 -15.29 -15.93 17.64
CA ARG A 224 -15.19 -16.49 18.99
C ARG A 224 -14.84 -17.98 18.97
N GLU A 225 -15.55 -18.78 18.20
CA GLU A 225 -15.27 -20.22 18.09
C GLU A 225 -13.90 -20.50 17.45
N ALA A 226 -13.46 -19.70 16.46
CA ALA A 226 -12.12 -19.84 15.88
C ALA A 226 -11.01 -19.57 16.92
N LEU A 227 -11.16 -18.53 17.75
CA LEU A 227 -10.25 -18.25 18.86
C LEU A 227 -10.25 -19.41 19.88
N ARG A 228 -11.43 -19.93 20.25
CA ARG A 228 -11.55 -21.05 21.21
C ARG A 228 -10.77 -22.26 20.72
N ARG A 229 -11.00 -22.69 19.47
CA ARG A 229 -10.28 -23.81 18.87
C ARG A 229 -8.78 -23.56 18.81
N PHE A 230 -8.37 -22.36 18.39
CA PHE A 230 -6.96 -22.03 18.28
C PHE A 230 -6.23 -22.19 19.62
N VAL A 231 -6.77 -21.63 20.71
CA VAL A 231 -6.09 -21.64 22.01
C VAL A 231 -6.25 -22.96 22.76
N VAL A 232 -7.43 -23.60 22.70
CA VAL A 232 -7.73 -24.82 23.48
C VAL A 232 -7.27 -26.09 22.77
N GLU A 233 -7.44 -26.17 21.44
CA GLU A 233 -7.21 -27.39 20.66
C GLU A 233 -5.98 -27.29 19.76
N GLY A 234 -5.64 -26.08 19.29
CA GLY A 234 -4.54 -25.79 18.38
C GLY A 234 -3.18 -25.71 19.07
N ILE A 235 -2.94 -24.64 19.83
CA ILE A 235 -1.63 -24.35 20.44
C ILE A 235 -1.05 -25.53 21.27
N PRO A 236 -1.84 -26.27 22.08
CA PRO A 236 -1.32 -27.39 22.86
C PRO A 236 -0.98 -28.64 22.02
N ASN A 237 -1.38 -28.69 20.74
CA ASN A 237 -1.30 -29.89 19.90
C ASN A 237 -0.34 -29.69 18.72
N PRO A 238 0.87 -30.30 18.75
CA PRO A 238 1.87 -30.20 17.67
C PRO A 238 1.40 -30.69 16.29
N LYS A 239 0.27 -31.41 16.20
CA LYS A 239 -0.32 -31.83 14.93
C LYS A 239 -1.23 -30.77 14.30
N MET A 240 -1.72 -29.81 15.09
CA MET A 240 -2.58 -28.73 14.62
C MET A 240 -1.77 -27.47 14.32
N CYS A 241 -0.79 -27.15 15.18
CA CYS A 241 -0.02 -25.91 15.15
C CYS A 241 1.44 -26.14 15.49
N LEU A 242 2.35 -25.40 14.86
CA LEU A 242 3.79 -25.42 15.14
C LEU A 242 4.09 -24.98 16.59
N PRO A 243 4.70 -25.84 17.44
CA PRO A 243 4.99 -25.48 18.83
C PRO A 243 6.07 -24.40 18.98
N GLY A 244 7.04 -24.35 18.06
CA GLY A 244 8.18 -23.44 18.09
C GLY A 244 7.91 -22.06 17.50
N THR A 245 8.93 -21.46 16.89
CA THR A 245 8.90 -20.15 16.22
C THR A 245 8.94 -20.28 14.70
N VAL A 246 8.41 -19.30 13.98
CA VAL A 246 8.51 -19.14 12.53
C VAL A 246 8.32 -17.67 12.18
N VAL A 247 8.94 -17.22 11.09
CA VAL A 247 8.89 -15.83 10.58
C VAL A 247 7.53 -15.49 10.00
N ASN A 248 6.94 -16.39 9.20
CA ASN A 248 5.68 -16.15 8.49
C ASN A 248 4.53 -16.67 9.36
N GLU A 249 4.13 -15.85 10.34
CA GLU A 249 3.11 -16.22 11.33
C GLU A 249 1.71 -16.32 10.71
N ASP A 250 1.50 -15.63 9.60
CA ASP A 250 0.29 -15.55 8.78
C ASP A 250 0.00 -16.88 8.02
N ILE A 251 1.03 -17.52 7.49
CA ILE A 251 0.96 -18.87 6.91
C ILE A 251 0.65 -19.90 8.00
N GLU A 252 1.30 -19.78 9.17
CA GLU A 252 1.14 -20.76 10.25
C GLU A 252 -0.22 -20.64 10.95
N ILE A 253 -0.73 -19.43 11.20
CA ILE A 253 -2.11 -19.26 11.69
C ILE A 253 -3.12 -19.79 10.67
N GLY A 254 -2.90 -19.59 9.36
CA GLY A 254 -3.73 -20.16 8.30
C GLY A 254 -3.75 -21.70 8.30
N ARG A 255 -2.58 -22.32 8.47
CA ARG A 255 -2.43 -23.78 8.63
C ARG A 255 -3.15 -24.30 9.88
N CYS A 256 -3.01 -23.60 11.00
CA CYS A 256 -3.77 -23.88 12.22
C CYS A 256 -5.28 -23.84 11.97
N MET A 257 -5.79 -22.80 11.28
CA MET A 257 -7.22 -22.69 10.98
C MET A 257 -7.69 -23.88 10.12
N GLU A 258 -6.92 -24.28 9.11
CA GLU A 258 -7.24 -25.45 8.26
C GLU A 258 -7.32 -26.74 9.08
N ASN A 259 -6.29 -27.01 9.91
CA ASN A 259 -6.22 -28.19 10.76
C ASN A 259 -7.34 -28.24 11.82
N LEU A 260 -7.80 -27.07 12.30
CA LEU A 260 -8.87 -26.92 13.30
C LEU A 260 -10.28 -26.85 12.69
N ASN A 261 -10.41 -27.08 11.39
CA ASN A 261 -11.68 -26.99 10.64
C ASN A 261 -12.36 -25.61 10.86
N VAL A 262 -11.55 -24.54 10.80
CA VAL A 262 -11.97 -23.14 10.77
C VAL A 262 -11.89 -22.66 9.33
N THR A 263 -13.02 -22.22 8.78
CA THR A 263 -13.15 -21.86 7.37
C THR A 263 -12.48 -20.51 7.08
N ALA A 264 -11.63 -20.46 6.06
CA ALA A 264 -11.10 -19.22 5.49
C ALA A 264 -12.20 -18.49 4.68
N GLY A 265 -12.92 -17.58 5.35
CA GLY A 265 -14.07 -16.86 4.80
C GLY A 265 -13.71 -15.89 3.66
N ASP A 266 -14.72 -15.53 2.87
CA ASP A 266 -14.59 -14.50 1.84
C ASP A 266 -14.88 -13.12 2.46
N SER A 267 -13.94 -12.19 2.32
CA SER A 267 -14.00 -10.85 2.90
C SER A 267 -14.36 -9.78 1.86
N ARG A 268 -14.61 -10.18 0.61
CA ARG A 268 -14.96 -9.28 -0.50
C ARG A 268 -16.39 -8.75 -0.36
N ASP A 269 -16.71 -7.69 -1.07
CA ASP A 269 -18.11 -7.26 -1.22
C ASP A 269 -18.91 -8.14 -2.20
N GLU A 270 -20.21 -7.89 -2.28
CA GLU A 270 -21.18 -8.69 -3.02
C GLU A 270 -20.94 -8.77 -4.54
N ILE A 271 -20.20 -7.81 -5.10
CA ILE A 271 -19.75 -7.79 -6.50
C ILE A 271 -18.31 -8.29 -6.69
N GLY A 272 -17.57 -8.53 -5.61
CA GLY A 272 -16.28 -9.21 -5.59
C GLY A 272 -15.06 -8.31 -5.39
N ARG A 273 -15.22 -7.05 -4.99
CA ARG A 273 -14.09 -6.13 -4.70
C ARG A 273 -13.45 -6.42 -3.35
N GLY A 274 -12.16 -6.14 -3.21
CA GLY A 274 -11.43 -6.33 -1.96
C GLY A 274 -11.94 -5.42 -0.83
N ARG A 275 -11.84 -5.88 0.43
CA ARG A 275 -12.05 -5.03 1.62
C ARG A 275 -10.81 -4.89 2.50
N MET A 276 -9.89 -5.84 2.52
CA MET A 276 -8.68 -5.80 3.36
C MET A 276 -7.47 -5.89 2.45
N PHE A 277 -6.41 -5.11 2.69
CA PHE A 277 -5.36 -4.90 1.70
C PHE A 277 -3.95 -5.01 2.31
N PRO A 278 -3.02 -5.76 1.67
CA PRO A 278 -1.67 -5.96 2.18
C PRO A 278 -0.70 -4.82 1.80
N PHE A 279 -1.14 -3.87 0.97
CA PHE A 279 -0.35 -2.70 0.54
C PHE A 279 -1.10 -1.40 0.82
N ILE A 280 -0.36 -0.29 0.75
CA ILE A 280 -0.88 1.07 0.95
C ILE A 280 -1.99 1.39 -0.08
N PRO A 281 -2.92 2.31 0.23
CA PRO A 281 -4.03 2.63 -0.68
C PRO A 281 -3.58 2.99 -2.10
N GLU A 282 -2.48 3.73 -2.22
CA GLU A 282 -1.88 4.16 -3.50
C GLU A 282 -1.57 2.98 -4.43
N HIS A 283 -1.00 1.88 -3.91
CA HIS A 283 -0.63 0.71 -4.71
C HIS A 283 -1.83 -0.06 -5.28
N HIS A 284 -3.01 0.06 -4.67
CA HIS A 284 -4.24 -0.58 -5.15
C HIS A 284 -5.05 0.35 -6.06
N LEU A 285 -5.12 1.64 -5.70
CA LEU A 285 -5.91 2.65 -6.41
C LEU A 285 -5.20 3.22 -7.66
N ILE A 286 -3.87 3.18 -7.71
CA ILE A 286 -3.04 3.71 -8.80
C ILE A 286 -2.05 2.62 -9.27
N PRO A 287 -2.49 1.66 -10.10
CA PRO A 287 -1.61 0.62 -10.63
C PRO A 287 -0.59 1.20 -11.63
N ALA A 288 0.59 1.55 -11.14
CA ALA A 288 1.74 1.99 -11.94
C ALA A 288 2.31 0.84 -12.79
N LYS A 289 1.57 0.43 -13.84
CA LYS A 289 1.81 -0.76 -14.69
C LYS A 289 2.39 -1.93 -13.89
N ALA A 290 1.76 -2.24 -12.75
CA ALA A 290 2.29 -3.18 -11.77
C ALA A 290 2.74 -4.46 -12.48
N ASP A 291 4.03 -4.78 -12.39
CA ASP A 291 4.64 -5.92 -13.09
C ASP A 291 3.77 -7.16 -12.82
N LYS A 292 3.14 -7.72 -13.85
CA LYS A 292 2.25 -8.88 -13.66
C LYS A 292 3.00 -10.14 -13.21
N ASN A 293 4.33 -10.10 -13.20
CA ASN A 293 5.20 -11.11 -12.59
C ASN A 293 5.49 -10.84 -11.10
N PHE A 294 5.12 -9.67 -10.55
CA PHE A 294 5.24 -9.35 -9.13
C PHE A 294 4.47 -10.39 -8.30
N TRP A 295 5.10 -10.88 -7.24
CA TRP A 295 4.66 -12.08 -6.49
C TRP A 295 3.21 -11.99 -6.01
N TYR A 296 2.74 -10.78 -5.65
CA TYR A 296 1.38 -10.50 -5.21
C TYR A 296 0.32 -11.11 -6.14
N TRP A 297 0.45 -10.88 -7.45
CA TRP A 297 -0.47 -11.37 -8.48
C TRP A 297 -0.57 -12.89 -8.51
N ASN A 298 0.55 -13.58 -8.25
CA ASN A 298 0.62 -15.03 -8.19
C ASN A 298 0.07 -15.60 -6.86
N TYR A 299 0.05 -14.76 -5.80
CA TYR A 299 -0.39 -15.14 -4.46
C TYR A 299 -1.88 -14.91 -4.22
N LEU A 300 -2.56 -14.11 -5.05
CA LEU A 300 -4.01 -13.87 -4.96
C LEU A 300 -4.84 -15.17 -4.92
N TYR A 301 -5.71 -15.30 -3.91
CA TYR A 301 -6.72 -16.37 -3.88
C TYR A 301 -7.90 -16.04 -4.80
N TYR A 302 -8.38 -14.80 -4.73
CA TYR A 302 -9.43 -14.26 -5.59
C TYR A 302 -8.80 -13.35 -6.64
N LYS A 303 -9.25 -13.45 -7.89
CA LYS A 303 -8.86 -12.47 -8.90
C LYS A 303 -9.50 -11.12 -8.56
N THR A 304 -8.73 -10.06 -8.67
CA THR A 304 -9.17 -8.67 -8.63
C THR A 304 -8.49 -7.95 -9.78
N ASP A 305 -9.14 -6.90 -10.28
CA ASP A 305 -8.47 -5.85 -11.03
C ASP A 305 -7.86 -4.85 -10.03
N ASP A 306 -6.87 -4.06 -10.46
CA ASP A 306 -6.39 -2.88 -9.73
C ASP A 306 -7.09 -1.61 -10.27
N GLY A 307 -6.82 -0.45 -9.67
CA GLY A 307 -7.41 0.84 -10.04
C GLY A 307 -8.60 1.16 -9.13
N LEU A 308 -9.38 2.19 -9.48
CA LEU A 308 -10.50 2.61 -8.61
C LEU A 308 -11.55 1.51 -8.37
N ASP A 309 -11.64 0.53 -9.27
CA ASP A 309 -12.61 -0.57 -9.20
C ASP A 309 -12.10 -1.80 -8.38
N CYS A 310 -10.83 -1.82 -7.94
CA CYS A 310 -10.27 -2.91 -7.12
C CYS A 310 -11.00 -3.15 -5.80
N CYS A 311 -11.54 -2.05 -5.28
CA CYS A 311 -11.63 -1.84 -3.86
C CYS A 311 -13.04 -1.43 -3.47
N SER A 312 -13.57 -2.09 -2.45
CA SER A 312 -14.91 -1.85 -1.98
C SER A 312 -15.03 -0.43 -1.41
N ASP A 313 -16.15 0.24 -1.68
CA ASP A 313 -16.50 1.53 -1.05
C ASP A 313 -16.69 1.40 0.47
N LEU A 314 -16.61 0.17 0.99
CA LEU A 314 -16.61 -0.20 2.40
C LEU A 314 -15.36 -1.03 2.74
N ALA A 315 -14.19 -0.59 2.25
CA ALA A 315 -12.89 -1.11 2.62
C ALA A 315 -12.63 -1.02 4.14
N ILE A 316 -11.92 -2.01 4.66
CA ILE A 316 -11.70 -2.32 6.07
C ILE A 316 -10.26 -2.01 6.48
N SER A 317 -9.23 -2.37 5.71
CA SER A 317 -7.83 -2.20 6.16
C SER A 317 -6.81 -2.04 5.04
N PHE A 318 -5.73 -1.30 5.33
CA PHE A 318 -4.56 -1.07 4.46
C PHE A 318 -3.26 -1.04 5.31
N HIS A 319 -2.11 -1.41 4.75
CA HIS A 319 -0.79 -1.54 5.42
C HIS A 319 0.33 -1.51 4.36
N TYR A 320 1.56 -1.04 4.55
CA TYR A 320 2.23 -0.39 5.67
C TYR A 320 1.91 1.13 5.62
N VAL A 321 0.83 1.57 6.25
CA VAL A 321 0.44 2.98 6.24
C VAL A 321 1.37 3.75 7.19
N ALA A 322 2.02 4.80 6.69
CA ALA A 322 2.92 5.60 7.51
C ALA A 322 2.17 6.36 8.64
N PRO A 323 2.78 6.61 9.82
CA PRO A 323 2.10 7.20 10.98
C PRO A 323 1.52 8.61 10.79
N ASN A 324 2.03 9.38 9.83
CA ASN A 324 1.44 10.64 9.36
C ASN A 324 0.18 10.38 8.52
N SER A 325 0.24 9.42 7.59
CA SER A 325 -0.88 9.01 6.73
C SER A 325 -2.05 8.43 7.52
N PHE A 326 -1.85 7.88 8.72
CA PHE A 326 -2.93 7.56 9.65
C PHE A 326 -3.87 8.74 9.91
N TYR A 327 -3.32 9.96 10.10
CA TYR A 327 -4.14 11.16 10.33
C TYR A 327 -4.76 11.71 9.05
N VAL A 328 -4.08 11.54 7.91
CA VAL A 328 -4.64 11.88 6.60
C VAL A 328 -5.86 11.00 6.31
N LEU A 329 -5.76 9.69 6.50
CA LEU A 329 -6.89 8.77 6.37
C LEU A 329 -7.99 9.06 7.39
N ASP A 330 -7.67 9.31 8.67
CA ASP A 330 -8.69 9.67 9.68
C ASP A 330 -9.43 10.97 9.29
N TYR A 331 -8.71 11.96 8.74
CA TYR A 331 -9.32 13.18 8.21
C TYR A 331 -10.19 12.92 6.98
N LEU A 332 -9.69 12.21 5.98
CA LEU A 332 -10.41 11.97 4.72
C LEU A 332 -11.65 11.07 4.91
N ILE A 333 -11.61 10.12 5.85
CA ILE A 333 -12.70 9.16 6.09
C ILE A 333 -13.77 9.72 7.03
N TYR A 334 -13.37 10.43 8.11
CA TYR A 334 -14.30 10.84 9.16
C TYR A 334 -14.57 12.34 9.24
N HIS A 335 -13.75 13.19 8.61
CA HIS A 335 -13.83 14.64 8.76
C HIS A 335 -14.10 15.43 7.47
N LEU A 336 -13.47 15.08 6.36
CA LEU A 336 -13.72 15.69 5.06
C LEU A 336 -15.07 15.21 4.51
N LYS A 337 -15.95 16.13 4.14
CA LYS A 337 -17.25 15.81 3.54
C LYS A 337 -17.55 16.76 2.38
N PRO A 338 -17.81 16.26 1.15
CA PRO A 338 -18.36 17.08 0.09
C PRO A 338 -19.78 17.53 0.47
N TYR A 339 -20.03 18.83 0.35
CA TYR A 339 -21.34 19.41 0.69
C TYR A 339 -22.43 18.87 -0.26
N GLY A 340 -23.55 18.43 0.33
CA GLY A 340 -24.71 17.94 -0.43
C GLY A 340 -24.71 16.43 -0.72
N LEU A 341 -23.61 15.70 -0.50
CA LEU A 341 -23.61 14.24 -0.65
C LEU A 341 -23.92 13.55 0.68
N LEU A 342 -24.98 12.74 0.68
CA LEU A 342 -25.33 11.83 1.77
C LEU A 342 -25.22 10.39 1.25
N ARG A 343 -24.37 9.57 1.87
CA ARG A 343 -24.33 8.14 1.55
C ARG A 343 -25.61 7.47 2.03
N SER A 344 -26.39 6.90 1.11
CA SER A 344 -27.47 5.98 1.44
C SER A 344 -26.88 4.73 2.11
N LEU A 345 -27.38 4.37 3.29
CA LEU A 345 -26.97 3.14 3.95
C LEU A 345 -27.59 1.94 3.23
N GLU A 346 -26.75 0.97 2.87
CA GLU A 346 -27.20 -0.35 2.41
C GLU A 346 -28.01 -1.04 3.54
N PRO A 347 -29.10 -1.75 3.22
CA PRO A 347 -29.82 -2.55 4.22
C PRO A 347 -28.90 -3.58 4.87
N LEU A 348 -28.97 -3.71 6.20
CA LEU A 348 -28.19 -4.72 6.91
C LEU A 348 -28.63 -6.14 6.48
N PRO A 349 -27.69 -7.05 6.15
CA PRO A 349 -28.03 -8.41 5.75
C PRO A 349 -28.62 -9.20 6.92
N ALA A 350 -29.45 -10.20 6.62
CA ALA A 350 -30.04 -11.06 7.64
C ALA A 350 -28.96 -11.83 8.41
N LYS A 351 -29.15 -11.98 9.74
CA LYS A 351 -28.28 -12.79 10.59
C LYS A 351 -28.31 -14.26 10.16
N LEU A 352 -27.13 -14.84 9.96
CA LEU A 352 -26.89 -16.23 9.63
C LEU A 352 -26.95 -17.10 10.90
N LYS A 353 -27.36 -18.36 10.75
CA LYS A 353 -27.23 -19.36 11.83
C LYS A 353 -25.78 -19.83 11.94
N VAL A 354 -25.44 -20.46 13.06
CA VAL A 354 -24.11 -21.08 13.26
C VAL A 354 -23.78 -22.02 12.10
N GLY A 355 -22.61 -21.85 11.48
CA GLY A 355 -22.17 -22.67 10.34
C GLY A 355 -22.71 -22.24 8.97
N GLN A 356 -23.55 -21.21 8.89
CA GLN A 356 -23.98 -20.62 7.62
C GLN A 356 -23.04 -19.48 7.19
N PHE A 357 -22.90 -19.31 5.88
CA PHE A 357 -22.07 -18.30 5.24
C PHE A 357 -22.91 -17.53 4.21
N LEU A 358 -22.47 -16.31 3.86
CA LEU A 358 -22.99 -15.63 2.68
C LEU A 358 -22.65 -16.43 1.42
N PRO A 359 -23.47 -16.34 0.34
CA PRO A 359 -23.07 -16.88 -0.95
C PRO A 359 -21.78 -16.21 -1.45
N PRO A 360 -20.97 -16.87 -2.28
CA PRO A 360 -19.83 -16.23 -2.94
C PRO A 360 -20.27 -14.98 -3.72
N PRO A 361 -19.43 -13.92 -3.79
CA PRO A 361 -19.70 -12.74 -4.59
C PRO A 361 -20.04 -13.08 -6.05
N VAL A 362 -21.00 -12.35 -6.61
CA VAL A 362 -21.37 -12.48 -8.02
C VAL A 362 -20.46 -11.56 -8.82
N GLU A 363 -19.38 -12.10 -9.39
CA GLU A 363 -18.44 -11.35 -10.23
C GLU A 363 -19.17 -10.57 -11.33
N ALA A 364 -19.37 -9.27 -11.13
CA ALA A 364 -20.15 -8.40 -11.99
C ALA A 364 -19.34 -7.97 -13.24
N ARG A 365 -18.95 -8.94 -14.07
CA ARG A 365 -18.19 -8.71 -15.30
C ARG A 365 -18.88 -7.65 -16.18
N GLY A 366 -18.27 -6.46 -16.22
CA GLY A 366 -18.62 -5.37 -17.13
C GLY A 366 -19.94 -4.64 -16.84
N ARG A 367 -20.36 -4.46 -15.58
CA ARG A 367 -21.63 -3.74 -15.27
C ARG A 367 -21.57 -2.56 -14.30
N LEU A 368 -20.37 -2.14 -13.88
CA LEU A 368 -20.13 -0.84 -13.21
C LEU A 368 -19.00 -0.06 -13.89
N ALA A 369 -18.94 -0.12 -15.23
CA ALA A 369 -18.11 0.78 -16.04
C ALA A 369 -18.77 2.16 -16.19
N SER A 370 -19.10 2.81 -15.06
CA SER A 370 -19.59 4.21 -15.01
C SER A 370 -18.50 5.20 -14.59
N ASN A 371 -17.29 4.70 -14.35
CA ASN A 371 -16.07 5.49 -14.33
C ASN A 371 -15.50 5.41 -15.76
N GLU A 372 -15.87 6.35 -16.65
CA GLU A 372 -15.25 6.39 -17.98
C GLU A 372 -13.72 6.58 -17.87
N ASP A 373 -13.27 7.24 -16.78
CA ASP A 373 -11.90 7.41 -16.26
C ASP A 373 -11.16 6.11 -15.80
N SER A 374 -11.66 4.93 -16.17
CA SER A 374 -11.02 3.62 -15.89
C SER A 374 -10.35 3.06 -17.17
N ALA A 375 -10.75 3.54 -18.35
CA ALA A 375 -10.21 3.08 -19.63
C ALA A 375 -8.98 3.88 -20.12
N ASP A 376 -8.74 5.06 -19.54
CA ASP A 376 -7.70 6.04 -19.89
C ASP A 376 -6.69 6.29 -18.76
N ASP A 377 -6.55 5.32 -17.85
CA ASP A 377 -5.62 5.28 -16.71
C ASP A 377 -4.16 5.69 -17.05
N TYR A 378 -3.79 5.73 -18.33
CA TYR A 378 -2.56 6.32 -18.87
C TYR A 378 -2.19 7.67 -18.26
N ASP A 379 -3.16 8.55 -18.00
CA ASP A 379 -2.89 9.89 -17.44
C ASP A 379 -2.54 9.85 -15.94
N ARG A 380 -2.82 8.73 -15.25
CA ARG A 380 -2.37 8.46 -13.87
C ARG A 380 -1.01 7.75 -13.83
N ILE A 381 -0.47 7.30 -14.96
CA ILE A 381 0.79 6.55 -15.03
C ILE A 381 1.98 7.50 -14.99
N TYR A 382 2.66 7.56 -13.84
CA TYR A 382 4.10 7.83 -13.85
C TYR A 382 4.80 6.70 -14.59
N THR A 383 5.37 7.01 -15.76
CA THR A 383 6.21 6.10 -16.52
C THR A 383 7.54 5.93 -15.80
N THR A 384 7.61 4.98 -14.86
CA THR A 384 8.83 4.67 -14.11
C THR A 384 9.49 3.38 -14.57
N THR A 385 10.62 3.54 -15.25
CA THR A 385 11.44 2.57 -15.96
C THR A 385 12.22 1.67 -14.99
N THR A 386 11.69 0.49 -14.68
CA THR A 386 12.41 -0.71 -14.20
C THR A 386 13.53 -0.55 -13.14
N GLU A 387 13.24 -0.95 -11.90
CA GLU A 387 14.13 -1.88 -11.18
C GLU A 387 13.29 -3.11 -10.82
N LYS A 388 13.85 -4.32 -10.90
CA LYS A 388 13.14 -5.54 -10.52
C LYS A 388 13.05 -5.63 -9.00
N PRO A 389 11.85 -5.68 -8.38
CA PRO A 389 11.74 -6.07 -6.98
C PRO A 389 12.29 -7.49 -6.84
N LYS A 390 13.33 -7.66 -6.02
CA LYS A 390 13.70 -8.99 -5.55
C LYS A 390 12.52 -9.52 -4.74
N GLU A 391 12.16 -10.78 -4.97
CA GLU A 391 11.19 -11.52 -4.16
C GLU A 391 11.54 -11.35 -2.66
N PRO A 392 10.73 -10.64 -1.88
CA PRO A 392 10.79 -10.78 -0.44
C PRO A 392 10.17 -12.14 -0.15
N ASP A 393 11.02 -13.17 -0.03
CA ASP A 393 10.64 -14.48 0.54
C ASP A 393 9.74 -14.19 1.74
N ALA A 394 8.48 -14.67 1.68
CA ALA A 394 7.22 -14.07 2.15
C ALA A 394 7.23 -13.36 3.52
N ARG A 395 8.13 -12.40 3.65
CA ARG A 395 8.46 -11.60 4.82
C ARG A 395 7.82 -10.25 4.60
N GLU A 396 6.83 -9.96 5.41
CA GLU A 396 6.31 -8.61 5.59
C GLU A 396 7.52 -7.70 5.85
N MET A 397 7.71 -6.70 4.99
CA MET A 397 8.90 -5.86 5.00
C MET A 397 8.98 -5.14 6.35
N ASP A 398 10.14 -5.20 7.01
CA ASP A 398 10.36 -4.42 8.22
C ASP A 398 10.16 -2.96 7.84
N SER A 399 9.52 -2.17 8.70
CA SER A 399 9.45 -0.72 8.57
C SER A 399 10.73 -0.04 8.08
N LYS A 400 11.93 -0.50 8.48
CA LYS A 400 13.21 0.03 7.95
C LYS A 400 13.51 -0.38 6.51
N GLU A 401 13.05 -1.56 6.11
CA GLU A 401 13.10 -2.09 4.74
C GLU A 401 12.10 -1.31 3.87
N VAL A 402 10.88 -1.06 4.36
CA VAL A 402 9.90 -0.15 3.74
C VAL A 402 10.48 1.27 3.60
N GLU A 403 10.94 1.90 4.68
CA GLU A 403 11.56 3.24 4.65
C GLU A 403 12.73 3.33 3.64
N LYS A 404 13.49 2.24 3.47
CA LYS A 404 14.62 2.16 2.54
C LYS A 404 14.18 1.95 1.09
N GLU A 405 13.19 1.11 0.83
CA GLU A 405 12.63 0.97 -0.51
C GLU A 405 11.85 2.23 -0.91
N ASP A 406 11.12 2.89 0.01
CA ASP A 406 10.51 4.21 -0.20
C ASP A 406 11.55 5.30 -0.47
N ALA A 407 12.72 5.24 0.16
CA ALA A 407 13.82 6.16 -0.11
C ALA A 407 14.42 5.94 -1.51
N LYS A 408 14.66 4.68 -1.90
CA LYS A 408 15.07 4.33 -3.27
C LYS A 408 14.03 4.70 -4.31
N TYR A 409 12.74 4.46 -4.04
CA TYR A 409 11.65 4.77 -4.95
C TYR A 409 11.55 6.28 -5.17
N ARG A 410 11.71 7.09 -4.13
CA ARG A 410 11.83 8.55 -4.25
C ARG A 410 13.08 8.98 -5.02
N GLU A 411 14.24 8.36 -4.78
CA GLU A 411 15.46 8.63 -5.55
C GLU A 411 15.32 8.23 -7.03
N LYS A 412 14.57 7.16 -7.32
CA LYS A 412 14.24 6.71 -8.66
C LYS A 412 13.30 7.70 -9.34
N LEU A 413 12.17 8.05 -8.71
CA LEU A 413 11.24 9.08 -9.19
C LEU A 413 11.97 10.38 -9.56
N SER A 414 12.90 10.88 -8.71
CA SER A 414 13.68 12.07 -9.07
C SER A 414 14.53 11.90 -10.34
N LYS A 415 15.14 10.73 -10.56
CA LYS A 415 15.91 10.45 -11.79
C LYS A 415 15.01 10.32 -13.02
N GLU A 416 13.81 9.79 -12.84
CA GLU A 416 12.86 9.61 -13.94
C GLU A 416 12.21 10.94 -14.33
N ASP A 417 11.97 11.83 -13.37
CA ASP A 417 11.57 13.22 -13.65
C ASP A 417 12.72 14.01 -14.33
N GLU A 418 13.98 13.80 -13.94
CA GLU A 418 15.15 14.34 -14.65
C GLU A 418 15.21 13.85 -16.13
N GLU A 419 15.01 12.55 -16.38
CA GLU A 419 14.96 11.99 -17.75
C GLU A 419 13.71 12.47 -18.54
N ARG A 420 12.58 12.71 -17.88
CA ARG A 420 11.33 13.19 -18.50
C ARG A 420 11.40 14.69 -18.83
N GLU A 421 12.15 15.48 -18.07
CA GLU A 421 12.48 16.85 -18.45
C GLU A 421 13.47 16.93 -19.62
N ASP A 422 14.44 16.01 -19.70
CA ASP A 422 15.42 15.99 -20.80
C ASP A 422 14.74 15.63 -22.14
N SER A 423 13.86 14.63 -22.14
CA SER A 423 13.05 14.27 -23.32
C SER A 423 12.11 15.39 -23.79
N ARG A 424 11.43 16.10 -22.87
CA ARG A 424 10.59 17.27 -23.23
C ARG A 424 11.37 18.47 -23.75
N LYS A 425 12.66 18.61 -23.39
CA LYS A 425 13.54 19.64 -23.97
C LYS A 425 13.92 19.26 -25.40
N THR A 426 14.27 17.99 -25.65
CA THR A 426 14.57 17.53 -27.02
C THR A 426 13.38 17.56 -27.98
N ASP A 427 12.15 17.31 -27.52
CA ASP A 427 10.96 17.44 -28.37
C ASP A 427 10.66 18.91 -28.72
N ASN A 428 10.71 19.83 -27.74
CA ASN A 428 10.53 21.27 -28.00
C ASN A 428 11.58 21.83 -28.97
N ASP A 429 12.85 21.47 -28.80
CA ASP A 429 13.92 21.94 -29.69
C ASP A 429 13.72 21.45 -31.15
N SER A 430 12.96 20.37 -31.38
CA SER A 430 12.55 19.96 -32.72
C SER A 430 11.40 20.82 -33.28
N GLU A 431 10.39 21.13 -32.46
CA GLU A 431 9.21 21.90 -32.89
C GLU A 431 9.53 23.38 -33.16
N TYR A 432 10.45 23.99 -32.40
CA TYR A 432 10.90 25.37 -32.66
C TYR A 432 11.70 25.54 -33.97
N THR A 433 12.31 24.48 -34.51
CA THR A 433 13.04 24.59 -35.79
C THR A 433 12.15 24.58 -37.03
N GLU A 434 10.94 24.03 -36.97
CA GLU A 434 9.98 24.11 -38.08
C GLU A 434 9.26 25.47 -38.11
N GLU A 435 8.85 26.02 -36.97
CA GLU A 435 8.16 27.32 -36.91
C GLU A 435 9.02 28.53 -37.33
N GLU A 436 10.33 28.57 -37.00
CA GLU A 436 11.21 29.66 -37.46
C GLU A 436 11.47 29.59 -38.97
N THR A 437 11.40 28.39 -39.56
CA THR A 437 11.64 28.19 -41.00
C THR A 437 10.47 28.72 -41.84
N GLU A 438 9.23 28.61 -41.37
CA GLU A 438 8.06 29.23 -42.03
C GLU A 438 7.98 30.76 -41.86
N LYS A 439 8.40 31.32 -40.71
CA LYS A 439 8.36 32.78 -40.50
C LYS A 439 9.43 33.53 -41.34
N ARG A 440 10.49 32.85 -41.76
CA ARG A 440 11.56 33.44 -42.59
C ARG A 440 11.33 33.37 -44.11
N SER A 441 10.37 32.57 -44.58
CA SER A 441 9.97 32.54 -45.99
C SER A 441 8.94 33.64 -46.34
N LYS A 442 7.99 33.93 -45.45
CA LYS A 442 6.93 34.94 -45.67
C LYS A 442 7.38 36.42 -45.59
N SER A 443 8.60 36.71 -45.15
CA SER A 443 9.12 38.10 -45.03
C SER A 443 9.91 38.60 -46.25
N LYS A 444 9.93 37.85 -47.37
CA LYS A 444 10.72 38.18 -48.57
C LYS A 444 9.92 38.49 -49.85
N GLU A 445 8.59 38.48 -49.80
CA GLU A 445 7.73 38.69 -50.99
C GLU A 445 7.02 40.04 -51.08
N THR A 446 7.09 40.91 -50.06
CA THR A 446 6.35 42.19 -50.03
C THR A 446 7.20 43.44 -50.30
N SER A 447 8.33 43.31 -50.99
CA SER A 447 9.18 44.43 -51.42
C SER A 447 9.31 44.53 -52.95
N LYS A 448 8.16 44.48 -53.64
CA LYS A 448 7.99 44.86 -55.06
C LYS A 448 6.54 45.26 -55.32
N GLU A 449 6.39 46.25 -56.20
CA GLU A 449 5.14 46.82 -56.75
C GLU A 449 4.37 47.81 -55.84
N ASN A 450 4.50 49.09 -56.25
CA ASN A 450 3.80 50.33 -55.86
C ASN A 450 4.13 50.98 -54.51
#